data_AF-A0A0B1TY90-F1
#
_entry.id   AF-A0A0B1TY90-F1
#
_cell.length_a   1.000
_cell.length_b   1.000
_cell.length_c   1.000
_cell.angle_alpha   90.00
_cell.angle_beta   90.00
_cell.angle_gamma   90.00
#
_symmetry.space_group_name_H-M   'P 1'
#
loop_
_entity.id
_entity.type
_entity.pdbx_description
1 polymer ?
#
loop_
_entity_poly.entity_id
_entity_poly.type
_entity_poly.pdbx_seq_one_letter_code
_entity_poly.pdbx_strand_id
1 'polypeptide(L)'
;MRTSSVLPGVLLLLLVIAASAAGGESGFPLSVGGQSLTLDRDSRRSDVAAALRRVWPQEQPSVLTPTRIQYDVIAVPGQGPVSLAFDFDAKGLFTGAIIDAMAKEQNPVAAQLAAWLTAKAGTGLRSKGDRLWTHGGFRFRLTEVKTAGEESAYRMCIDRQTR
;
A
#
# COMPACT_ATOMS: atom_id res chain seq x y z
N MET A 1 41.22 53.37 -12.04
CA MET A 1 40.35 52.56 -11.16
C MET A 1 39.96 51.29 -11.91
N ARG A 2 40.37 50.12 -11.40
CA ARG A 2 40.00 48.80 -11.89
C ARG A 2 38.74 48.34 -11.14
N THR A 3 37.68 47.97 -11.86
CA THR A 3 36.56 47.10 -11.42
C THR A 3 35.74 46.78 -12.68
N SER A 4 35.78 45.56 -13.24
CA SER A 4 35.08 44.33 -12.84
C SER A 4 33.61 44.28 -13.28
N SER A 5 33.31 43.38 -14.23
CA SER A 5 32.00 42.72 -14.45
C SER A 5 32.16 41.68 -15.57
N VAL A 6 32.74 40.51 -15.26
CA VAL A 6 32.03 39.24 -14.94
C VAL A 6 31.23 38.70 -16.14
N LEU A 7 31.82 37.72 -16.82
CA LEU A 7 31.21 36.85 -17.84
C LEU A 7 30.02 36.07 -17.25
N PRO A 8 28.95 35.81 -18.02
CA PRO A 8 27.84 34.98 -17.58
C PRO A 8 28.30 33.52 -17.48
N GLY A 9 28.31 33.00 -16.26
CA GLY A 9 28.56 31.60 -15.96
C GLY A 9 27.51 30.72 -16.64
N VAL A 10 27.97 29.89 -17.57
CA VAL A 10 27.24 28.74 -18.10
C VAL A 10 27.07 27.75 -16.94
N LEU A 11 25.92 27.81 -16.28
CA LEU A 11 25.51 26.82 -15.28
C LEU A 11 25.09 25.55 -16.03
N LEU A 12 26.05 24.70 -16.35
CA LEU A 12 25.82 23.38 -16.90
C LEU A 12 25.20 22.52 -15.77
N LEU A 13 23.88 22.44 -15.73
CA LEU A 13 23.15 21.57 -14.81
C LEU A 13 23.36 20.11 -15.26
N LEU A 14 24.37 19.46 -14.70
CA LEU A 14 24.56 18.01 -14.83
C LEU A 14 23.44 17.31 -14.08
N LEU A 15 22.37 16.94 -14.80
CA LEU A 15 21.43 15.93 -14.36
C LEU A 15 22.19 14.59 -14.28
N VAL A 16 22.67 14.25 -13.08
CA VAL A 16 23.00 12.86 -12.77
C VAL A 16 21.67 12.13 -12.63
N ILE A 17 21.17 11.60 -13.75
CA ILE A 17 20.15 10.56 -13.71
C ILE A 17 20.87 9.32 -13.20
N ALA A 18 20.85 9.12 -11.88
CA ALA A 18 21.11 7.83 -11.30
C ALA A 18 19.95 6.92 -11.74
N ALA A 19 20.09 6.33 -12.94
CA ALA A 19 19.31 5.19 -13.34
C ALA A 19 19.73 4.04 -12.43
N SER A 20 19.11 3.95 -11.26
CA SER A 20 19.12 2.73 -10.48
C SER A 20 18.42 1.67 -11.31
N ALA A 21 19.22 0.86 -12.01
CA ALA A 21 18.85 -0.49 -12.40
C ALA A 21 18.54 -1.27 -11.11
N ALA A 22 17.31 -1.16 -10.61
CA ALA A 22 16.87 -1.93 -9.46
C ALA A 22 16.33 -3.27 -9.99
N GLY A 23 17.08 -4.35 -9.75
CA GLY A 23 16.48 -5.68 -9.67
C GLY A 23 15.20 -5.57 -8.84
N GLY A 24 14.09 -6.03 -9.41
CA GLY A 24 12.75 -5.68 -8.98
C GLY A 24 12.55 -5.83 -7.48
N GLU A 25 12.20 -4.73 -6.81
CA GLU A 25 11.67 -4.78 -5.45
C GLU A 25 10.51 -5.79 -5.44
N SER A 26 10.67 -6.90 -4.71
CA SER A 26 9.69 -8.00 -4.67
C SER A 26 8.47 -7.67 -3.81
N GLY A 27 8.53 -6.58 -3.04
CA GLY A 27 7.52 -6.19 -2.08
C GLY A 27 6.85 -4.84 -2.36
N PHE A 28 5.83 -4.55 -1.57
CA PHE A 28 5.07 -3.32 -1.61
C PHE A 28 4.83 -2.77 -0.20
N PRO A 29 4.77 -1.44 -0.02
CA PRO A 29 4.54 -0.84 1.28
C PRO A 29 3.05 -0.74 1.61
N LEU A 30 2.72 -0.90 2.89
CA LEU A 30 1.45 -0.51 3.48
C LEU A 30 1.71 0.46 4.63
N SER A 31 1.17 1.68 4.51
CA SER A 31 1.22 2.66 5.60
C SER A 31 0.10 2.39 6.60
N VAL A 32 0.43 1.86 7.77
CA VAL A 32 -0.51 1.55 8.85
C VAL A 32 -0.11 2.28 10.13
N GLY A 33 -1.04 3.04 10.72
CA GLY A 33 -0.79 3.82 11.94
C GLY A 33 0.45 4.73 11.89
N GLY A 34 0.77 5.30 10.73
CA GLY A 34 1.94 6.15 10.52
C GLY A 34 3.28 5.40 10.33
N GLN A 35 3.26 4.06 10.35
CA GLN A 35 4.43 3.23 10.07
C GLN A 35 4.29 2.53 8.71
N SER A 36 5.41 2.30 8.03
CA SER A 36 5.44 1.52 6.79
C SER A 36 5.71 0.04 7.10
N LEU A 37 4.80 -0.83 6.66
CA LEU A 37 4.95 -2.28 6.64
C LEU A 37 5.20 -2.72 5.20
N THR A 38 6.41 -3.19 4.89
CA THR A 38 6.70 -3.79 3.59
C THR A 38 6.26 -5.25 3.58
N LEU A 39 5.47 -5.63 2.59
CA LEU A 39 4.98 -6.99 2.38
C LEU A 39 5.48 -7.54 1.06
N ASP A 40 5.83 -8.82 1.06
CA ASP A 40 6.25 -9.58 -0.12
C ASP A 40 5.78 -11.05 0.01
N ARG A 41 6.26 -11.90 -0.89
CA ARG A 41 5.89 -13.32 -0.95
C ARG A 41 6.51 -14.18 0.16
N ASP A 42 7.55 -13.68 0.81
CA ASP A 42 8.32 -14.39 1.83
C ASP A 42 7.99 -13.88 3.25
N SER A 43 7.21 -12.81 3.32
CA SER A 43 6.67 -12.23 4.55
C SER A 43 5.94 -13.28 5.36
N ARG A 44 6.39 -13.46 6.61
CA ARG A 44 5.83 -14.46 7.53
C ARG A 44 4.77 -13.85 8.42
N ARG A 45 3.78 -14.67 8.77
CA ARG A 45 2.72 -14.32 9.71
C ARG A 45 3.25 -13.77 11.04
N SER A 46 4.30 -14.38 11.60
CA SER A 46 4.92 -13.92 12.85
C SER A 46 5.41 -12.48 12.75
N ASP A 47 6.03 -12.14 11.62
CA ASP A 47 6.71 -10.86 11.41
C ASP A 47 5.67 -9.77 11.14
N VAL A 48 4.65 -10.10 10.33
CA VAL A 48 3.47 -9.24 10.13
C VAL A 48 2.75 -9.00 11.46
N ALA A 49 2.48 -10.04 12.25
CA ALA A 49 1.83 -9.91 13.56
C ALA A 49 2.64 -9.00 14.51
N ALA A 50 3.96 -9.19 14.57
CA ALA A 50 4.85 -8.38 15.39
C ALA A 50 4.87 -6.92 14.93
N ALA A 51 4.84 -6.66 13.62
CA ALA A 51 4.74 -5.32 13.08
C ALA A 51 3.41 -4.66 13.44
N LEU A 52 2.28 -5.32 13.23
CA LEU A 52 0.95 -4.79 13.56
C LEU A 52 0.81 -4.49 15.06
N ARG A 53 1.38 -5.32 15.93
CA ARG A 53 1.39 -5.08 17.39
C ARG A 53 2.24 -3.87 17.79
N ARG A 54 3.27 -3.52 17.03
CA ARG A 54 4.02 -2.26 17.24
C ARG A 54 3.23 -1.04 16.80
N VAL A 55 2.46 -1.17 15.73
CA VAL A 55 1.60 -0.10 15.19
C VAL A 55 0.46 0.19 16.16
N TRP A 56 -0.21 -0.85 16.67
CA TRP A 56 -1.32 -0.72 17.62
C TRP A 56 -1.08 -1.55 18.88
N PRO A 57 -0.26 -1.07 19.82
CA PRO A 57 0.10 -1.84 21.02
C PRO A 57 -1.08 -2.08 21.97
N GLN A 58 -2.14 -1.27 21.87
CA GLN A 58 -3.32 -1.34 22.71
C GLN A 58 -4.55 -1.96 22.02
N GLU A 59 -4.49 -2.17 20.70
CA GLU A 59 -5.59 -2.78 19.95
C GLU A 59 -5.42 -4.29 19.88
N GLN A 60 -6.53 -5.01 19.99
CA GLN A 60 -6.56 -6.44 19.73
C GLN A 60 -7.07 -6.70 18.31
N PRO A 61 -6.54 -7.71 17.60
CA PRO A 61 -7.12 -8.13 16.33
C PRO A 61 -8.59 -8.54 16.53
N SER A 62 -9.49 -8.10 15.65
CA SER A 62 -10.87 -8.59 15.60
C SER A 62 -10.94 -10.05 15.12
N VAL A 63 -9.95 -10.49 14.35
CA VAL A 63 -9.74 -11.91 14.00
C VAL A 63 -8.27 -12.27 14.17
N LEU A 64 -8.00 -13.35 14.90
CA LEU A 64 -6.65 -13.89 15.07
C LEU A 64 -6.65 -15.41 14.92
N THR A 65 -6.33 -15.90 13.71
CA THR A 65 -6.24 -17.33 13.39
C THR A 65 -4.88 -17.64 12.74
N PRO A 66 -4.50 -18.92 12.57
CA PRO A 66 -3.27 -19.29 11.87
C PRO A 66 -3.21 -18.78 10.42
N THR A 67 -4.35 -18.54 9.77
CA THR A 67 -4.42 -18.15 8.36
C THR A 67 -4.88 -16.70 8.16
N ARG A 68 -5.34 -16.00 9.21
CA ARG A 68 -5.76 -14.60 9.11
C ARG A 68 -5.42 -13.79 10.36
N ILE A 69 -5.00 -12.55 10.15
CA ILE A 69 -4.96 -11.49 11.17
C ILE A 69 -5.83 -10.35 10.65
N GLN A 70 -6.83 -9.92 11.42
CA GLN A 70 -7.69 -8.80 11.06
C GLN A 70 -7.75 -7.77 12.18
N TYR A 71 -7.66 -6.49 11.81
CA TYR A 71 -7.93 -5.37 12.70
C TYR A 71 -9.00 -4.47 12.08
N ASP A 72 -9.85 -3.89 12.91
CA ASP A 72 -10.78 -2.83 12.53
C ASP A 72 -10.35 -1.56 13.25
N VAL A 73 -9.80 -0.59 12.50
CA VAL A 73 -9.10 0.57 13.09
C VAL A 73 -9.67 1.89 12.58
N ILE A 74 -9.75 2.88 13.47
CA ILE A 74 -10.08 4.25 13.06
C ILE A 74 -8.82 4.91 12.50
N ALA A 75 -8.66 4.86 11.17
CA ALA A 75 -7.51 5.44 10.49
C ALA A 75 -7.58 6.98 10.37
N VAL A 76 -8.79 7.54 10.42
CA VAL A 76 -9.05 8.99 10.34
C VAL A 76 -10.01 9.39 11.46
N PRO A 77 -9.64 10.37 12.33
CA PRO A 77 -10.51 10.80 13.42
C PRO A 77 -11.88 11.27 12.92
N GLY A 78 -12.95 10.85 13.62
CA GLY A 78 -14.33 11.22 13.28
C GLY A 78 -14.93 10.42 12.11
N GLN A 79 -14.24 9.40 11.61
CA GLN A 79 -14.71 8.50 10.55
C GLN A 79 -14.96 7.08 11.09
N GLY A 80 -15.66 6.27 10.29
CA GLY A 80 -15.83 4.83 10.55
C GLY A 80 -14.51 4.05 10.45
N PRO A 81 -14.50 2.79 10.90
CA PRO A 81 -13.31 1.96 10.88
C PRO A 81 -12.92 1.53 9.46
N VAL A 82 -11.64 1.26 9.30
CA VAL A 82 -11.06 0.52 8.16
C VAL A 82 -10.77 -0.90 8.63
N SER A 83 -11.29 -1.88 7.90
CA SER A 83 -10.95 -3.29 8.11
C SER A 83 -9.67 -3.64 7.36
N LEU A 84 -8.68 -4.15 8.08
CA LEU A 84 -7.37 -4.58 7.58
C LEU A 84 -7.21 -6.07 7.85
N ALA A 85 -7.46 -6.90 6.84
CA ALA A 85 -7.29 -8.35 6.91
C ALA A 85 -6.04 -8.79 6.14
N PHE A 86 -5.16 -9.54 6.80
CA PHE A 86 -3.96 -10.13 6.23
C PHE A 86 -4.10 -11.65 6.24
N ASP A 87 -3.90 -12.27 5.08
CA ASP A 87 -4.09 -13.70 4.85
C ASP A 87 -2.76 -14.41 4.66
N PHE A 88 -2.72 -15.64 5.17
CA PHE A 88 -1.55 -16.51 5.16
C PHE A 88 -1.92 -17.93 4.77
N ASP A 89 -0.99 -18.63 4.13
CA ASP A 89 -1.12 -20.05 3.85
C ASP A 89 -0.89 -20.91 5.11
N ALA A 90 -1.04 -22.23 4.98
CA ALA A 90 -0.81 -23.18 6.06
C ALA A 90 0.64 -23.20 6.59
N LYS A 91 1.60 -22.66 5.84
CA LYS A 91 3.00 -22.50 6.25
C LYS A 91 3.27 -21.15 6.91
N GLY A 92 2.24 -20.29 7.02
CA GLY A 92 2.32 -18.95 7.58
C GLY A 92 2.97 -17.94 6.63
N LEU A 93 3.01 -18.21 5.32
CA LEU A 93 3.49 -17.25 4.32
C LEU A 93 2.36 -16.35 3.86
N PHE A 94 2.65 -15.07 3.65
CA PHE A 94 1.69 -14.09 3.19
C PHE A 94 1.13 -14.46 1.80
N THR A 95 -0.20 -14.47 1.71
CA THR A 95 -0.95 -14.77 0.48
C THR A 95 -1.75 -13.60 -0.04
N GLY A 96 -2.03 -12.60 0.80
CA GLY A 96 -2.85 -11.47 0.38
C GLY A 96 -3.39 -10.65 1.53
N ALA A 97 -4.07 -9.57 1.19
CA ALA A 97 -4.74 -8.73 2.16
C ALA A 97 -5.98 -8.07 1.57
N ILE A 98 -6.90 -7.68 2.46
CA ILE A 98 -8.09 -6.89 2.14
C ILE A 98 -8.07 -5.65 3.03
N ILE A 99 -8.18 -4.50 2.39
CA ILE A 99 -8.22 -3.18 3.05
C ILE A 99 -9.54 -2.55 2.63
N ASP A 100 -10.48 -2.45 3.56
CA ASP A 100 -11.87 -2.12 3.26
C ASP A 100 -12.39 -0.99 4.14
N ALA A 101 -13.15 -0.07 3.54
CA ALA A 101 -13.90 0.96 4.26
C ALA A 101 -15.09 1.43 3.42
N MET A 102 -16.00 2.17 4.05
CA MET A 102 -17.20 2.67 3.38
C MET A 102 -16.92 3.80 2.40
N ALA A 103 -15.89 4.61 2.66
CA ALA A 103 -15.50 5.68 1.77
C ALA A 103 -13.99 5.82 1.66
N LYS A 104 -13.55 6.46 0.58
CA LYS A 104 -12.13 6.68 0.29
C LYS A 104 -11.45 7.53 1.36
N GLU A 105 -12.15 8.54 1.87
CA GLU A 105 -11.68 9.46 2.90
C GLU A 105 -11.37 8.74 4.21
N GLN A 106 -12.04 7.61 4.47
CA GLN A 106 -11.82 6.78 5.65
C GLN A 106 -10.61 5.86 5.50
N ASN A 107 -10.20 5.57 4.26
CA ASN A 107 -9.22 4.53 3.93
C ASN A 107 -7.92 5.11 3.33
N PRO A 108 -7.12 5.82 4.14
CA PRO A 108 -5.84 6.35 3.69
C PRO A 108 -4.85 5.22 3.33
N VAL A 109 -4.99 4.03 3.92
CA VAL A 109 -4.13 2.88 3.65
C VAL A 109 -4.26 2.43 2.19
N ALA A 110 -5.49 2.16 1.72
CA ALA A 110 -5.73 1.77 0.33
C ALA A 110 -5.41 2.92 -0.65
N ALA A 111 -5.74 4.16 -0.28
CA ALA A 111 -5.47 5.32 -1.14
C ALA A 111 -3.97 5.55 -1.37
N GLN A 112 -3.15 5.41 -0.32
CA GLN A 112 -1.69 5.53 -0.41
C GLN A 112 -1.08 4.37 -1.19
N LEU A 113 -1.54 3.14 -0.98
CA LEU A 113 -1.09 2.00 -1.78
C LEU A 113 -1.44 2.18 -3.26
N ALA A 114 -2.65 2.65 -3.59
CA ALA A 114 -3.04 2.94 -4.97
C ALA A 114 -2.18 4.03 -5.62
N ALA A 115 -1.81 5.07 -4.87
CA ALA A 115 -0.89 6.10 -5.33
C ALA A 115 0.52 5.55 -5.59
N TRP A 116 1.04 4.73 -4.67
CA TRP A 116 2.32 4.05 -4.83
C TRP A 116 2.33 3.10 -6.04
N LEU A 117 1.29 2.29 -6.21
CA LEU A 117 1.11 1.41 -7.38
C LEU A 117 1.06 2.23 -8.67
N THR A 118 0.41 3.39 -8.64
CA THR A 118 0.35 4.29 -9.80
C THR A 118 1.75 4.78 -10.20
N ALA A 119 2.58 5.12 -9.21
CA ALA A 119 3.96 5.57 -9.43
C ALA A 119 4.89 4.43 -9.88
N LYS A 120 4.69 3.20 -9.39
CA LYS A 120 5.61 2.06 -9.62
C LYS A 120 5.22 1.16 -10.79
N ALA A 121 3.92 1.01 -11.06
CA ALA A 121 3.37 0.08 -12.05
C ALA A 121 2.41 0.77 -13.05
N GLY A 122 2.36 2.10 -13.06
CA GLY A 122 1.50 2.88 -13.96
C GLY A 122 0.04 2.96 -13.50
N THR A 123 -0.84 3.56 -14.30
CA THR A 123 -2.22 3.91 -13.91
C THR A 123 -3.15 2.71 -13.63
N GLY A 124 -2.70 1.49 -13.92
CA GLY A 124 -3.47 0.27 -13.76
C GLY A 124 -4.50 0.05 -14.88
N LEU A 125 -4.90 -1.20 -15.08
CA LEU A 125 -5.92 -1.57 -16.06
C LEU A 125 -7.31 -1.35 -15.44
N ARG A 126 -8.22 -0.68 -16.16
CA ARG A 126 -9.63 -0.63 -15.77
C ARG A 126 -10.36 -1.87 -16.26
N SER A 127 -11.08 -2.54 -15.38
CA SER A 127 -11.90 -3.72 -15.72
C SER A 127 -13.14 -3.77 -14.84
N LYS A 128 -14.33 -3.77 -15.45
CA LYS A 128 -15.62 -3.89 -14.74
C LYS A 128 -15.80 -2.91 -13.56
N GLY A 129 -15.31 -1.68 -13.70
CA GLY A 129 -15.36 -0.66 -12.64
C GLY A 129 -14.18 -0.70 -11.66
N ASP A 130 -13.42 -1.80 -11.62
CA ASP A 130 -12.21 -1.93 -10.81
C ASP A 130 -10.98 -1.37 -11.52
N ARG A 131 -9.96 -1.03 -10.73
CA ARG A 131 -8.61 -0.73 -11.20
C ARG A 131 -7.64 -1.82 -10.74
N LEU A 132 -6.90 -2.38 -11.69
CA LEU A 132 -6.05 -3.55 -11.50
C LEU A 132 -4.58 -3.23 -11.71
N TRP A 133 -3.71 -3.75 -10.85
CA TRP A 133 -2.27 -3.75 -11.05
C TRP A 133 -1.69 -5.14 -10.80
N THR A 134 -0.49 -5.37 -11.34
CA THR A 134 0.35 -6.51 -11.01
C THR A 134 1.73 -6.01 -10.62
N HIS A 135 2.22 -6.39 -9.45
CA HIS A 135 3.53 -5.99 -8.94
C HIS A 135 4.06 -7.02 -7.94
N GLY A 136 5.36 -7.34 -7.95
CA GLY A 136 5.96 -8.25 -6.96
C GLY A 136 5.39 -9.67 -6.92
N GLY A 137 4.70 -10.12 -7.98
CA GLY A 137 3.96 -11.39 -7.98
C GLY A 137 2.61 -11.35 -7.25
N PHE A 138 2.07 -10.16 -7.01
CA PHE A 138 0.74 -9.92 -6.49
C PHE A 138 -0.13 -9.22 -7.53
N ARG A 139 -1.43 -9.51 -7.48
CA ARG A 139 -2.48 -8.76 -8.17
C ARG A 139 -3.16 -7.85 -7.16
N PHE A 140 -3.30 -6.58 -7.52
CA PHE A 140 -3.98 -5.56 -6.74
C PHE A 140 -5.27 -5.17 -7.46
N ARG A 141 -6.36 -5.09 -6.72
CA ARG A 141 -7.67 -4.72 -7.23
C ARG A 141 -8.30 -3.67 -6.32
N LEU A 142 -8.39 -2.46 -6.86
CA LEU A 142 -9.10 -1.36 -6.21
C LEU A 142 -10.51 -1.27 -6.76
N THR A 143 -11.49 -1.41 -5.88
CA THR A 143 -12.92 -1.16 -6.14
C THR A 143 -13.32 0.15 -5.48
N GLU A 144 -13.95 1.05 -6.25
CA GLU A 144 -14.48 2.33 -5.79
C GLU A 144 -15.93 2.47 -6.27
N VAL A 145 -16.89 2.31 -5.35
CA VAL A 145 -18.32 2.49 -5.64
C VAL A 145 -18.76 3.88 -5.19
N LYS A 146 -19.23 4.70 -6.14
CA LYS A 146 -19.55 6.13 -5.90
C LYS A 146 -21.01 6.42 -5.53
N THR A 147 -21.93 5.49 -5.79
CA THR A 147 -23.35 5.62 -5.46
C THR A 147 -23.60 4.99 -4.09
N ALA A 148 -23.43 5.82 -3.05
CA ALA A 148 -23.46 5.42 -1.66
C ALA A 148 -24.90 5.31 -1.12
N GLY A 149 -25.46 4.10 -1.13
CA GLY A 149 -26.38 3.66 -0.07
C GLY A 149 -25.57 2.97 1.04
N GLU A 150 -26.11 1.88 1.61
CA GLU A 150 -25.38 0.99 2.54
C GLU A 150 -24.19 0.24 1.89
N GLU A 151 -24.04 0.30 0.56
CA GLU A 151 -23.04 -0.44 -0.22
C GLU A 151 -21.84 0.40 -0.70
N SER A 152 -21.69 1.61 -0.18
CA SER A 152 -20.52 2.42 -0.50
C SER A 152 -19.25 1.70 -0.06
N ALA A 153 -18.30 1.49 -0.98
CA ALA A 153 -17.09 0.72 -0.69
C ALA A 153 -15.87 1.29 -1.40
N TYR A 154 -14.81 1.49 -0.62
CA TYR A 154 -13.46 1.73 -1.11
C TYR A 154 -12.54 0.62 -0.63
N ARG A 155 -12.32 -0.36 -1.50
CA ARG A 155 -11.70 -1.64 -1.17
C ARG A 155 -10.47 -1.91 -2.01
N MET A 156 -9.35 -2.24 -1.38
CA MET A 156 -8.18 -2.82 -2.02
C MET A 156 -8.08 -4.29 -1.67
N CYS A 157 -8.20 -5.17 -2.67
CA CYS A 157 -7.86 -6.60 -2.55
C CYS A 157 -6.47 -6.85 -3.13
N ILE A 158 -5.68 -7.63 -2.41
CA ILE A 158 -4.31 -8.00 -2.79
C ILE A 158 -4.24 -9.52 -2.76
N ASP A 159 -3.96 -10.13 -3.91
CA ASP A 159 -3.89 -11.58 -4.05
C ASP A 159 -2.52 -11.99 -4.58
N ARG A 160 -1.85 -12.94 -3.92
CA ARG A 160 -0.65 -13.58 -4.46
C ARG A 160 -1.02 -14.33 -5.73
N GLN A 161 -0.27 -14.09 -6.80
CA GLN A 161 -0.47 -14.84 -8.04
C GLN A 161 0.15 -16.23 -7.89
N THR A 162 -0.69 -17.27 -7.93
CA THR A 162 -0.25 -18.64 -8.16
C THR A 162 0.16 -18.74 -9.63
N ARG A 163 1.41 -19.13 -9.88
CA ARG A 163 1.89 -19.45 -11.23
C ARG A 163 1.19 -20.69 -11.75
#